data_AF-A0A094HBJ7-F1
#
_entry.id   AF-A0A094HBJ7-F1
#
_cell.length_a   1.000
_cell.length_b   1.000
_cell.length_c   1.000
_cell.angle_alpha   90.00
_cell.angle_beta   90.00
_cell.angle_gamma   90.00
#
_symmetry.space_group_name_H-M   'P 1'
#
loop_
_entity.id
_entity.type
_entity.pdbx_description
1 polymer ?
#
loop_
_entity_poly.entity_id
_entity_poly.type
_entity_poly.pdbx_seq_one_letter_code
_entity_poly.pdbx_strand_id
1 'polypeptide(L)'
;MYAKWTTLSALSWGSILPVYSNIAVIAITYSLIAPLVMGFATVGITLFYLAYRYNILFVTDNTIDTKGLIYPRALQHLLTGVYLAEICMIGLFGISAAIGPIILMVVALVGTVLFHIAMNSALDPLLYNLPKSLEAEEELLALESGMSTVTPGVVGAQNGEKSLEDGESANPALLASEATGEKTVVALPAAPHAKPNILTKFLKPHIYADYATLRRLVPHDVAGSVSNYSPEVERDAYLPPSVKSETPLLWIPRDEMGISKQEIAHTAKVIPITDEGAALDEKGAVYWVAEKEEGARPPIWEEKTYY
;
A
#
# COMPACT_ATOMS: atom_id res chain seq x y z
N MET A 1 9.94 7.50 -25.35
CA MET A 1 9.85 6.05 -25.66
C MET A 1 10.13 5.21 -24.43
N TYR A 2 11.26 5.42 -23.74
CA TYR A 2 11.64 4.74 -22.49
C TYR A 2 10.57 4.74 -21.39
N ALA A 3 10.05 5.90 -20.97
CA ALA A 3 9.09 6.00 -19.88
C ALA A 3 7.85 5.09 -20.07
N LYS A 4 7.32 4.96 -21.29
CA LYS A 4 6.17 4.09 -21.57
C LYS A 4 6.45 2.61 -21.31
N TRP A 5 7.70 2.17 -21.44
CA TRP A 5 8.12 0.77 -21.34
C TRP A 5 8.66 0.43 -19.94
N THR A 6 8.95 1.45 -19.12
CA THR A 6 9.46 1.27 -17.76
C THR A 6 8.49 1.68 -16.67
N THR A 7 7.44 2.44 -16.98
CA THR A 7 6.38 2.73 -16.02
C THR A 7 5.37 1.59 -15.99
N LEU A 8 5.17 1.03 -14.81
CA LEU A 8 4.04 0.14 -14.54
C LEU A 8 2.74 0.94 -14.54
N SER A 9 1.65 0.32 -14.99
CA SER A 9 0.35 0.99 -15.04
C SER A 9 -0.18 1.21 -13.62
N ALA A 10 -0.38 2.47 -13.26
CA ALA A 10 -0.96 2.82 -11.98
C ALA A 10 -2.44 2.45 -11.93
N LEU A 11 -2.89 1.90 -10.80
CA LEU A 11 -4.30 1.58 -10.61
C LEU A 11 -5.11 2.87 -10.43
N SER A 12 -6.03 3.13 -11.35
CA SER A 12 -6.97 4.24 -11.18
C SER A 12 -8.05 3.86 -10.19
N TRP A 13 -7.80 4.13 -8.90
CA TRP A 13 -8.76 3.85 -7.83
C TRP A 13 -10.13 4.48 -8.09
N GLY A 14 -10.19 5.66 -8.72
CA GLY A 14 -11.44 6.37 -9.01
C GLY A 14 -12.34 5.69 -10.05
N SER A 15 -11.80 4.94 -11.01
CA SER A 15 -12.61 4.22 -12.01
C SER A 15 -12.95 2.80 -11.56
N ILE A 16 -12.04 2.17 -10.81
CA ILE A 16 -12.15 0.78 -10.39
C ILE A 16 -13.10 0.61 -9.20
N LEU A 17 -13.03 1.49 -8.19
CA LEU A 17 -13.89 1.41 -7.00
C LEU A 17 -15.39 1.35 -7.32
N PRO A 18 -15.94 2.27 -8.14
CA PRO A 18 -17.37 2.30 -8.42
C PRO A 18 -17.88 1.04 -9.11
N VAL A 19 -17.07 0.45 -10.00
CA VAL A 19 -17.43 -0.78 -10.73
C VAL A 19 -17.58 -1.95 -9.78
N TYR A 20 -16.59 -2.19 -8.91
CA TYR A 20 -16.64 -3.30 -7.96
C TYR A 20 -17.65 -3.06 -6.83
N SER A 21 -17.78 -1.81 -6.38
CA SER A 21 -18.79 -1.43 -5.41
C SER A 21 -20.20 -1.69 -5.94
N ASN A 22 -20.45 -1.41 -7.23
CA ASN A 22 -21.75 -1.70 -7.84
C ASN A 22 -22.03 -3.21 -7.91
N ILE A 23 -21.04 -4.02 -8.31
CA ILE A 23 -21.17 -5.49 -8.32
C ILE A 23 -21.50 -6.01 -6.92
N ALA A 24 -20.85 -5.48 -5.88
CA ALA A 24 -21.11 -5.87 -4.49
C ALA A 24 -22.50 -5.44 -4.01
N VAL A 25 -22.96 -4.23 -4.36
CA VAL A 25 -24.31 -3.74 -4.05
C VAL A 25 -25.38 -4.62 -4.71
N ILE A 26 -25.19 -5.00 -5.98
CA ILE A 26 -26.09 -5.93 -6.69
C ILE A 26 -26.10 -7.30 -5.98
N ALA A 27 -24.93 -7.81 -5.61
CA ALA A 27 -24.84 -9.10 -4.90
C ALA A 27 -25.60 -9.07 -3.56
N ILE A 28 -25.46 -8.00 -2.76
CA ILE A 28 -26.17 -7.83 -1.47
C ILE A 28 -27.68 -7.77 -1.70
N THR A 29 -28.13 -6.95 -2.65
CA THR A 29 -29.57 -6.72 -2.89
C THR A 29 -30.29 -7.96 -3.41
N TYR A 30 -29.68 -8.68 -4.35
CA TYR A 30 -30.26 -9.92 -4.89
C TYR A 30 -30.10 -11.14 -4.00
N SER A 31 -29.18 -11.11 -3.01
CA SER A 31 -29.00 -12.24 -2.08
C SER A 31 -30.27 -12.59 -1.30
N LEU A 32 -31.11 -11.59 -1.02
CA LEU A 32 -32.37 -11.76 -0.28
C LEU A 32 -33.52 -12.25 -1.17
N ILE A 33 -33.54 -11.87 -2.44
CA ILE A 33 -34.62 -12.22 -3.38
C ILE A 33 -34.38 -13.62 -3.96
N ALA A 34 -33.14 -13.87 -4.41
CA ALA A 34 -32.74 -15.08 -5.09
C ALA A 34 -31.45 -15.61 -4.44
N PRO A 35 -31.53 -16.48 -3.43
CA PRO A 35 -30.36 -16.94 -2.67
C PRO A 35 -29.34 -17.69 -3.54
N LEU A 36 -29.75 -18.20 -4.70
CA LEU A 36 -28.85 -18.82 -5.68
C LEU A 36 -27.77 -17.83 -6.18
N VAL A 37 -28.09 -16.54 -6.27
CA VAL A 37 -27.14 -15.49 -6.69
C VAL A 37 -25.96 -15.40 -5.72
N MET A 38 -26.16 -15.71 -4.44
CA MET A 38 -25.11 -15.68 -3.41
C MET A 38 -23.97 -16.67 -3.72
N GLY A 39 -24.29 -17.84 -4.28
CA GLY A 39 -23.28 -18.83 -4.66
C GLY A 39 -22.37 -18.32 -5.78
N PHE A 40 -22.95 -17.79 -6.85
CA PHE A 40 -22.19 -17.20 -7.96
C PHE A 40 -21.43 -15.94 -7.56
N ALA A 41 -22.04 -15.09 -6.72
CA ALA A 41 -21.39 -13.88 -6.21
C ALA A 41 -20.16 -14.22 -5.36
N THR A 42 -20.24 -15.25 -4.51
CA THR A 42 -19.10 -15.71 -3.69
C THR A 42 -17.94 -16.17 -4.55
N VAL A 43 -18.21 -16.99 -5.59
CA VAL A 43 -17.18 -17.45 -6.52
C VAL A 43 -16.58 -16.27 -7.31
N GLY A 44 -17.42 -15.37 -7.81
CA GLY A 44 -16.97 -14.19 -8.57
C GLY A 44 -16.07 -13.27 -7.76
N ILE A 45 -16.50 -12.88 -6.55
CA ILE A 45 -15.71 -12.01 -5.66
C ILE A 45 -14.42 -12.71 -5.22
N THR A 46 -14.44 -14.02 -4.99
CA THR A 46 -13.22 -14.78 -4.64
C THR A 46 -12.21 -14.75 -5.79
N LEU A 47 -12.63 -15.00 -7.03
CA LEU A 47 -11.74 -14.92 -8.19
C LEU A 47 -11.19 -13.51 -8.40
N PHE A 48 -12.02 -12.47 -8.23
CA PHE A 48 -11.55 -11.09 -8.25
C PHE A 48 -10.53 -10.81 -7.15
N TYR A 49 -10.76 -11.29 -5.93
CA TYR A 49 -9.81 -11.16 -4.82
C TYR A 49 -8.45 -11.78 -5.17
N LEU A 50 -8.42 -12.99 -5.76
CA LEU A 50 -7.17 -13.63 -6.17
C LEU A 50 -6.47 -12.84 -7.29
N ALA A 51 -7.21 -12.41 -8.31
CA ALA A 51 -6.67 -11.66 -9.44
C ALA A 51 -6.10 -10.31 -9.00
N TYR A 52 -6.82 -9.55 -8.18
CA TYR A 52 -6.37 -8.27 -7.66
C TYR A 52 -5.21 -8.41 -6.68
N ARG A 53 -5.22 -9.44 -5.84
CA ARG A 53 -4.09 -9.73 -4.95
C ARG A 53 -2.80 -9.95 -5.76
N TYR A 54 -2.87 -10.71 -6.84
CA TYR A 54 -1.71 -10.91 -7.72
C TYR A 54 -1.31 -9.60 -8.42
N ASN A 55 -2.28 -8.86 -8.97
CA ASN A 55 -2.00 -7.63 -9.70
C ASN A 55 -1.37 -6.54 -8.81
N ILE A 56 -1.87 -6.37 -7.58
CA ILE A 56 -1.33 -5.40 -6.61
C ILE A 56 0.09 -5.78 -6.15
N LEU A 57 0.39 -7.08 -6.01
CA LEU A 57 1.70 -7.52 -5.52
C LEU A 57 2.80 -7.51 -6.60
N PHE A 58 2.45 -7.71 -7.88
CA PHE A 58 3.46 -7.97 -8.92
C PHE A 58 3.40 -7.05 -10.14
N VAL A 59 2.31 -6.29 -10.35
CA VAL A 59 2.09 -5.57 -11.62
C VAL A 59 1.77 -4.09 -11.43
N THR A 60 1.05 -3.73 -10.37
CA THR A 60 0.61 -2.36 -10.12
C THR A 60 1.68 -1.54 -9.42
N ASP A 61 1.87 -0.30 -9.89
CA ASP A 61 2.53 0.74 -9.12
C ASP A 61 1.49 1.69 -8.51
N ASN A 62 1.74 2.21 -7.32
CA ASN A 62 0.83 3.13 -6.66
C ASN A 62 1.39 4.55 -6.70
N THR A 63 0.87 5.38 -7.60
CA THR A 63 1.26 6.80 -7.68
C THR A 63 0.59 7.66 -6.63
N ILE A 64 -0.55 7.21 -6.08
CA ILE A 64 -1.33 7.94 -5.08
C ILE A 64 -1.51 7.04 -3.86
N ASP A 65 -0.80 7.33 -2.78
CA ASP A 65 -1.06 6.68 -1.51
C ASP A 65 -2.34 7.24 -0.88
N THR A 66 -3.35 6.37 -0.74
CA THR A 66 -4.64 6.72 -0.12
C THR A 66 -4.64 6.48 1.38
N LYS A 67 -3.53 6.00 1.98
CA LYS A 67 -3.38 5.75 3.43
C LYS A 67 -4.52 4.92 4.04
N GLY A 68 -5.15 4.05 3.25
CA GLY A 68 -6.30 3.27 3.67
C GLY A 68 -7.65 4.01 3.73
N LEU A 69 -7.71 5.31 3.40
CA LEU A 69 -8.97 6.10 3.35
C LEU A 69 -10.00 5.55 2.35
N ILE A 70 -9.56 4.66 1.46
CA ILE A 70 -10.42 3.97 0.52
C ILE A 70 -11.37 2.96 1.20
N TYR A 71 -10.96 2.38 2.33
CA TYR A 71 -11.73 1.40 3.10
C TYR A 71 -13.04 1.94 3.69
N PRO A 72 -13.06 3.04 4.48
CA PRO A 72 -14.30 3.57 5.05
C PRO A 72 -15.29 4.01 3.95
N ARG A 73 -14.78 4.52 2.82
CA ARG A 73 -15.62 4.91 1.69
C ARG A 73 -16.29 3.70 1.02
N ALA A 74 -15.55 2.60 0.85
CA ALA A 74 -16.13 1.35 0.36
C ALA A 74 -17.19 0.79 1.32
N LEU A 75 -16.95 0.88 2.63
CA LEU A 75 -17.89 0.42 3.67
C LEU A 75 -19.22 1.20 3.62
N GLN A 76 -19.16 2.52 3.44
CA GLN A 76 -20.35 3.36 3.23
C GLN A 76 -21.10 2.95 1.95
N HIS A 77 -20.40 2.70 0.84
CA HIS A 77 -21.06 2.23 -0.38
C HIS A 77 -21.72 0.85 -0.20
N LEU A 78 -21.12 -0.09 0.54
CA LEU A 78 -21.75 -1.38 0.82
C LEU A 78 -23.03 -1.22 1.67
N LEU A 79 -23.04 -0.30 2.64
CA LEU A 79 -24.25 0.04 3.39
C LEU A 79 -25.37 0.57 2.48
N THR A 80 -25.05 1.33 1.42
CA THR A 80 -26.09 1.73 0.44
C THR A 80 -26.76 0.53 -0.22
N GLY A 81 -26.04 -0.56 -0.44
CA GLY A 81 -26.63 -1.81 -0.93
C GLY A 81 -27.56 -2.47 0.08
N VAL A 82 -27.23 -2.42 1.37
CA VAL A 82 -28.11 -2.92 2.44
C VAL A 82 -29.40 -2.09 2.49
N TYR A 83 -29.33 -0.76 2.42
CA TYR A 83 -30.52 0.09 2.36
C TYR A 83 -31.41 -0.23 1.16
N LEU A 84 -30.81 -0.41 -0.02
CA LEU A 84 -31.55 -0.77 -1.22
C LEU A 84 -32.24 -2.14 -1.06
N ALA A 85 -31.56 -3.10 -0.41
CA ALA A 85 -32.11 -4.42 -0.13
C ALA A 85 -33.30 -4.33 0.84
N GLU A 86 -33.20 -3.55 1.92
CA GLU A 86 -34.27 -3.36 2.90
C GLU A 86 -35.50 -2.69 2.28
N ILE A 87 -35.30 -1.59 1.54
CA ILE A 87 -36.38 -0.87 0.85
C ILE A 87 -37.07 -1.78 -0.18
N CYS A 88 -36.29 -2.58 -0.93
CA CYS A 88 -36.84 -3.53 -1.90
C CYS A 88 -37.69 -4.62 -1.21
N MET A 89 -37.22 -5.17 -0.09
CA MET A 89 -37.96 -6.19 0.67
C MET A 89 -39.24 -5.62 1.31
N ILE A 90 -39.23 -4.38 1.80
CA ILE A 90 -40.45 -3.69 2.24
C ILE A 90 -41.45 -3.60 1.08
N GLY A 91 -40.99 -3.25 -0.13
CA GLY A 91 -41.82 -3.22 -1.34
C GLY A 91 -42.42 -4.58 -1.70
N LEU A 92 -41.60 -5.64 -1.72
CA LEU A 92 -42.04 -7.01 -2.03
C LEU A 92 -43.06 -7.55 -1.02
N PHE A 93 -42.83 -7.32 0.28
CA PHE A 93 -43.79 -7.73 1.33
C PHE A 93 -45.04 -6.87 1.38
N GLY A 94 -44.94 -5.61 0.93
CA GLY A 94 -46.09 -4.73 0.72
C GLY A 94 -47.07 -5.31 -0.30
N ILE A 95 -46.55 -5.87 -1.41
CA ILE A 95 -47.39 -6.52 -2.44
C ILE A 95 -47.99 -7.82 -1.92
N SER A 96 -47.26 -8.60 -1.12
CA SER A 96 -47.76 -9.86 -0.57
C SER A 96 -48.68 -9.70 0.65
N ALA A 97 -49.00 -8.47 1.05
CA ALA A 97 -49.86 -8.12 2.18
C ALA A 97 -49.43 -8.74 3.53
N ALA A 98 -48.14 -9.03 3.70
CA ALA A 98 -47.59 -9.64 4.91
C ALA A 98 -47.21 -8.57 5.95
N ILE A 99 -48.16 -8.18 6.81
CA ILE A 99 -47.99 -7.08 7.79
C ILE A 99 -46.87 -7.36 8.80
N GLY A 100 -46.74 -8.60 9.27
CA GLY A 100 -45.70 -8.99 10.25
C GLY A 100 -44.28 -8.75 9.72
N PRO A 101 -43.90 -9.35 8.57
CA PRO A 101 -42.61 -9.11 7.94
C PRO A 101 -42.31 -7.63 7.65
N ILE A 102 -43.31 -6.83 7.25
CA ILE A 102 -43.12 -5.39 7.01
C ILE A 102 -42.67 -4.67 8.28
N ILE A 103 -43.31 -4.94 9.42
CA ILE A 103 -42.95 -4.31 10.70
C ILE A 103 -41.50 -4.67 11.07
N LEU A 104 -41.10 -5.94 10.90
CA LEU A 104 -39.73 -6.36 11.17
C LEU A 104 -38.71 -5.69 10.25
N MET A 105 -39.04 -5.52 8.96
CA MET A 105 -38.16 -4.82 8.02
C MET A 105 -38.01 -3.33 8.33
N VAL A 106 -39.08 -2.67 8.81
CA VAL A 106 -38.99 -1.27 9.25
C VAL A 106 -38.11 -1.13 10.51
N VAL A 107 -38.23 -2.05 11.47
CA VAL A 107 -37.34 -2.08 12.64
C VAL A 107 -35.89 -2.32 12.23
N ALA A 108 -35.64 -3.23 11.28
CA ALA A 108 -34.31 -3.47 10.73
C ALA A 108 -33.72 -2.21 10.07
N LEU A 109 -34.51 -1.49 9.28
CA LEU A 109 -34.13 -0.21 8.65
C LEU A 109 -33.74 0.86 9.69
N VAL A 110 -34.47 0.96 10.81
CA VAL A 110 -34.06 1.87 11.89
C VAL A 110 -32.73 1.41 12.50
N GLY A 111 -32.55 0.10 12.68
CA GLY A 111 -31.30 -0.49 13.14
C GLY A 111 -30.11 -0.19 12.23
N THR A 112 -30.28 -0.27 10.91
CA THR A 112 -29.21 0.04 9.94
C THR A 112 -28.87 1.53 9.93
N VAL A 113 -29.84 2.43 10.09
CA VAL A 113 -29.59 3.87 10.29
C VAL A 113 -28.78 4.13 11.56
N LEU A 114 -29.16 3.53 12.69
CA LEU A 114 -28.41 3.68 13.95
C LEU A 114 -26.99 3.13 13.82
N PHE A 115 -26.82 1.97 13.16
CA PHE A 115 -25.51 1.40 12.89
C PHE A 115 -24.65 2.31 12.01
N HIS A 116 -25.22 2.90 10.95
CA HIS A 116 -24.50 3.81 10.08
C HIS A 116 -23.99 5.04 10.83
N ILE A 117 -24.82 5.62 11.70
CA ILE A 117 -24.41 6.76 12.55
C ILE A 117 -23.29 6.34 13.51
N ALA A 118 -23.44 5.21 14.19
CA ALA A 118 -22.42 4.71 15.12
C ALA A 118 -21.09 4.40 14.41
N MET A 119 -21.16 3.84 13.20
CA MET A 119 -19.99 3.52 12.40
C MET A 119 -19.25 4.77 11.93
N ASN A 120 -19.95 5.79 11.41
CA ASN A 120 -19.32 7.06 11.03
C ASN A 120 -18.70 7.75 12.26
N SER A 121 -19.44 7.80 13.39
CA SER A 121 -18.91 8.37 14.62
C SER A 121 -17.66 7.66 15.16
N ALA A 122 -17.53 6.35 14.93
CA ALA A 122 -16.36 5.58 15.36
C ALA A 122 -15.17 5.71 14.40
N LEU A 123 -15.43 5.81 13.09
CA LEU A 123 -14.39 5.90 12.06
C LEU A 123 -13.86 7.32 11.87
N ASP A 124 -14.72 8.35 11.93
CA ASP A 124 -14.33 9.76 11.72
C ASP A 124 -13.10 10.23 12.52
N PRO A 125 -12.96 9.96 13.83
CA PRO A 125 -11.77 10.40 14.57
C PRO A 125 -10.49 9.69 14.11
N LEU A 126 -10.59 8.47 13.58
CA LEU A 126 -9.45 7.66 13.12
C LEU A 126 -8.96 8.09 11.73
N LEU A 127 -9.79 8.80 10.94
CA LEU A 127 -9.43 9.21 9.58
C LEU A 127 -8.61 10.50 9.53
N TYR A 128 -8.79 11.39 10.50
CA TYR A 128 -8.17 12.72 10.48
C TYR A 128 -7.15 12.96 11.58
N ASN A 129 -7.19 12.20 12.69
CA ASN A 129 -6.23 12.36 13.78
C ASN A 129 -5.35 11.13 13.89
N LEU A 130 -4.03 11.31 13.81
CA LEU A 130 -3.10 10.25 14.18
C LEU A 130 -3.05 10.15 15.72
N PRO A 131 -3.34 8.97 16.31
CA PRO A 131 -3.30 8.81 17.75
C PRO A 131 -1.87 9.02 18.29
N LYS A 132 -1.67 10.01 19.16
CA LYS A 132 -0.39 10.25 19.85
C LYS A 132 0.09 9.07 20.71
N SER A 133 -0.83 8.16 21.08
CA SER A 133 -0.50 6.93 21.79
C SER A 133 0.35 5.97 20.96
N LEU A 134 0.16 5.95 19.63
CA LEU A 134 0.94 5.10 18.74
C LEU A 134 2.38 5.62 18.64
N GLU A 135 2.57 6.94 18.50
CA GLU A 135 3.91 7.54 18.48
C GLU A 135 4.67 7.24 19.78
N ALA A 136 4.03 7.44 20.94
CA ALA A 136 4.64 7.13 22.23
C ALA A 136 4.97 5.63 22.39
N GLU A 137 4.12 4.74 21.88
CA GLU A 137 4.38 3.30 21.90
C GLU A 137 5.51 2.90 20.94
N GLU A 138 5.60 3.53 19.76
CA GLU A 138 6.72 3.32 18.84
C GLU A 138 8.05 3.80 19.42
N GLU A 139 8.08 4.94 20.11
CA GLU A 139 9.26 5.44 20.82
C GLU A 139 9.70 4.46 21.92
N LEU A 140 8.75 3.97 22.73
CA LEU A 140 9.05 2.98 23.78
C LEU A 140 9.62 1.68 23.20
N LEU A 141 9.06 1.18 22.10
CA LEU A 141 9.53 -0.03 21.43
C LEU A 141 10.87 0.18 20.71
N ALA A 142 11.15 1.38 20.20
CA ALA A 142 12.46 1.74 19.62
C ALA A 142 13.56 1.75 20.70
N LEU A 143 13.24 2.22 21.90
CA LEU A 143 14.12 2.16 23.07
C LEU A 143 14.35 0.71 23.54
N GLU A 144 13.30 -0.13 23.55
CA GLU A 144 13.39 -1.54 23.96
C GLU A 144 14.18 -2.40 22.95
N SER A 145 14.03 -2.14 21.65
CA SER A 145 14.71 -2.89 20.58
C SER A 145 16.18 -2.52 20.38
N GLY A 146 16.73 -1.56 21.14
CA GLY A 146 18.14 -1.21 21.08
C GLY A 146 18.58 -0.61 19.75
N MET A 147 17.65 -0.06 18.95
CA MET A 147 17.96 0.66 17.72
C MET A 147 18.61 2.00 18.08
N SER A 148 19.93 1.98 18.28
CA SER A 148 20.74 3.18 18.45
C SER A 148 20.72 3.99 17.16
N THR A 149 19.71 4.83 16.98
CA THR A 149 19.87 6.04 16.18
C THR A 149 20.71 6.99 17.01
N VAL A 150 21.99 7.11 16.64
CA VAL A 150 22.87 8.15 17.15
C VAL A 150 22.25 9.49 16.75
N THR A 151 21.53 10.12 17.68
CA THR A 151 21.24 11.55 17.62
C THR A 151 22.57 12.27 17.93
N PRO A 152 23.14 13.09 17.02
CA PRO A 152 24.29 13.89 17.37
C PRO A 152 23.82 15.07 18.24
N GLY A 153 23.82 14.87 19.56
CA GLY A 153 23.64 15.97 20.51
C GLY A 153 22.97 15.57 21.80
N VAL A 154 23.80 15.23 22.79
CA VAL A 154 23.81 15.75 24.18
C VAL A 154 24.45 14.69 25.09
N VAL A 155 25.60 15.05 25.63
CA VAL A 155 26.41 14.28 26.57
C VAL A 155 25.79 14.39 27.97
N GLY A 156 25.60 13.28 28.70
CA GLY A 156 25.17 13.36 30.09
C GLY A 156 24.99 12.04 30.87
N ALA A 157 26.10 11.54 31.41
CA ALA A 157 26.25 10.87 32.71
C ALA A 157 25.68 9.44 32.97
N GLN A 158 26.45 8.72 33.80
CA GLN A 158 26.49 7.28 34.08
C GLN A 158 25.70 6.87 35.34
N ASN A 159 25.66 5.53 35.55
CA ASN A 159 25.31 4.73 36.74
C ASN A 159 23.84 4.27 36.76
N GLY A 160 23.47 2.99 36.83
CA GLY A 160 24.16 1.76 37.22
C GLY A 160 23.41 1.15 38.40
N GLU A 161 22.67 0.05 38.20
CA GLU A 161 22.57 -1.08 39.16
C GLU A 161 21.69 -2.21 38.63
N LYS A 162 22.04 -3.41 39.09
CA LYS A 162 21.71 -4.75 38.60
C LYS A 162 20.68 -5.36 39.53
N SER A 163 19.68 -6.09 39.03
CA SER A 163 18.98 -7.13 39.80
C SER A 163 18.39 -8.17 38.86
N LEU A 164 18.81 -9.41 39.11
CA LEU A 164 18.35 -10.65 38.48
C LEU A 164 17.04 -11.08 39.15
N GLU A 165 16.14 -11.75 38.41
CA GLU A 165 15.48 -13.00 38.84
C GLU A 165 14.57 -13.58 37.72
N ASP A 166 15.00 -14.75 37.22
CA ASP A 166 14.32 -15.97 36.78
C ASP A 166 12.91 -15.97 36.14
N GLY A 167 12.80 -16.67 35.00
CA GLY A 167 11.51 -17.01 34.38
C GLY A 167 11.59 -17.72 33.02
N GLU A 168 11.87 -19.01 33.07
CA GLU A 168 11.98 -20.05 32.03
C GLU A 168 11.05 -19.98 30.78
N SER A 169 11.71 -20.02 29.60
CA SER A 169 11.34 -20.73 28.35
C SER A 169 10.15 -20.26 27.47
N ALA A 170 10.50 -19.67 26.30
CA ALA A 170 9.95 -20.10 25.01
C ALA A 170 10.92 -19.72 23.87
N ASN A 171 11.46 -20.74 23.19
CA ASN A 171 12.47 -20.62 22.12
C ASN A 171 12.10 -19.57 21.05
N PRO A 172 13.02 -18.66 20.65
CA PRO A 172 12.82 -17.85 19.46
C PRO A 172 12.91 -18.75 18.22
N ALA A 173 11.86 -18.75 17.41
CA ALA A 173 11.86 -19.46 16.13
C ALA A 173 12.83 -18.75 15.18
N LEU A 174 14.02 -19.32 15.03
CA LEU A 174 15.01 -18.97 14.03
C LEU A 174 14.43 -19.30 12.64
N LEU A 175 14.09 -18.29 11.84
CA LEU A 175 14.01 -18.42 10.40
C LEU A 175 15.41 -18.17 9.86
N ALA A 176 16.13 -19.25 9.56
CA ALA A 176 17.40 -19.20 8.86
C ALA A 176 17.15 -18.81 7.39
N SER A 177 17.68 -17.67 6.97
CA SER A 177 18.01 -17.43 5.56
C SER A 177 19.53 -17.40 5.45
N GLU A 178 20.08 -18.28 4.63
CA GLU A 178 21.50 -18.34 4.29
C GLU A 178 21.78 -17.39 3.13
N ALA A 179 22.44 -16.27 3.41
CA ALA A 179 23.42 -15.67 2.52
C ALA A 179 24.33 -14.73 3.34
N THR A 180 25.62 -14.89 3.10
CA THR A 180 26.81 -14.26 3.67
C THR A 180 26.69 -12.77 4.03
N GLY A 181 27.11 -12.42 5.27
CA GLY A 181 27.56 -11.07 5.65
C GLY A 181 26.68 -10.34 6.68
N GLU A 182 27.16 -10.24 7.91
CA GLU A 182 26.75 -9.34 9.01
C GLU A 182 25.28 -9.39 9.48
N LYS A 183 25.01 -10.21 10.50
CA LYS A 183 23.69 -10.33 11.15
C LYS A 183 23.52 -9.34 12.29
N THR A 184 22.78 -8.26 12.05
CA THR A 184 22.14 -7.48 13.13
C THR A 184 20.84 -8.20 13.50
N VAL A 185 20.86 -8.95 14.60
CA VAL A 185 19.70 -9.72 15.05
C VAL A 185 18.80 -8.80 15.88
N VAL A 186 17.78 -8.20 15.25
CA VAL A 186 16.75 -7.45 15.99
C VAL A 186 15.81 -8.47 16.63
N ALA A 187 16.02 -8.75 17.91
CA ALA A 187 15.13 -9.58 18.70
C ALA A 187 13.84 -8.79 18.98
N LEU A 188 12.73 -9.20 18.35
CA LEU A 188 11.40 -8.67 18.63
C LEU A 188 10.96 -9.05 20.05
N PRO A 189 10.30 -8.15 20.81
CA PRO A 189 9.79 -8.47 22.14
C PRO A 189 8.78 -9.63 22.10
N ALA A 190 8.70 -10.38 23.20
CA ALA A 190 7.94 -11.63 23.33
C ALA A 190 6.48 -11.51 22.85
N ALA A 191 5.98 -12.52 22.13
CA ALA A 191 4.60 -12.55 21.62
C ALA A 191 3.58 -12.38 22.77
N PRO A 192 2.60 -11.45 22.69
CA PRO A 192 1.63 -11.23 23.76
C PRO A 192 0.67 -12.41 23.89
N HIS A 193 0.51 -13.22 22.83
CA HIS A 193 -0.41 -14.34 22.78
C HIS A 193 0.22 -15.58 22.13
N ALA A 194 -0.22 -16.76 22.56
CA ALA A 194 0.16 -18.04 21.95
C ALA A 194 -0.32 -18.13 20.49
N LYS A 195 0.44 -18.84 19.64
CA LYS A 195 0.13 -18.98 18.20
C LYS A 195 -1.27 -19.60 17.98
N PRO A 196 -2.21 -18.89 17.33
CA PRO A 196 -3.55 -19.42 17.08
C PRO A 196 -3.62 -20.36 15.87
N ASN A 197 -4.61 -21.25 15.88
CA ASN A 197 -5.05 -21.96 14.69
C ASN A 197 -5.85 -21.01 13.77
N ILE A 198 -5.96 -21.36 12.47
CA ILE A 198 -6.62 -20.52 11.45
C ILE A 198 -8.06 -20.17 11.85
N LEU A 199 -8.80 -21.11 12.44
CA LEU A 199 -10.18 -20.89 12.88
C LEU A 199 -10.28 -19.96 14.10
N THR A 200 -9.36 -20.07 15.06
CA THR A 200 -9.36 -19.18 16.24
C THR A 200 -8.88 -17.77 15.87
N LYS A 201 -7.99 -17.66 14.88
CA LYS A 201 -7.60 -16.38 14.28
C LYS A 201 -8.76 -15.72 13.53
N PHE A 202 -9.55 -16.50 12.80
CA PHE A 202 -10.71 -16.02 12.06
C PHE A 202 -11.87 -15.58 12.99
N LEU A 203 -12.19 -16.37 14.02
CA LEU A 203 -13.33 -16.10 14.92
C LEU A 203 -13.02 -15.06 16.01
N LYS A 204 -11.74 -14.82 16.33
CA LYS A 204 -11.33 -13.85 17.37
C LYS A 204 -10.34 -12.82 16.82
N PRO A 205 -10.76 -11.98 15.85
CA PRO A 205 -9.88 -10.95 15.31
C PRO A 205 -9.45 -9.93 16.38
N HIS A 206 -10.29 -9.64 17.37
CA HIS A 206 -9.97 -8.69 18.45
C HIS A 206 -8.77 -9.08 19.33
N ILE A 207 -8.33 -10.34 19.33
CA ILE A 207 -7.13 -10.80 20.08
C ILE A 207 -5.93 -10.95 19.14
N TYR A 208 -6.15 -11.51 17.93
CA TYR A 208 -5.06 -11.93 17.05
C TYR A 208 -4.78 -10.98 15.89
N ALA A 209 -5.63 -9.97 15.68
CA ALA A 209 -5.41 -8.85 14.77
C ALA A 209 -5.10 -7.56 15.53
N ASP A 210 -4.48 -7.69 16.71
CA ASP A 210 -3.96 -6.57 17.49
C ASP A 210 -2.70 -5.97 16.85
N TYR A 211 -2.46 -4.69 17.11
CA TYR A 211 -1.33 -3.92 16.59
C TYR A 211 0.01 -4.60 16.88
N ALA A 212 0.25 -5.01 18.12
CA ALA A 212 1.50 -5.66 18.53
C ALA A 212 1.73 -7.01 17.82
N THR A 213 0.66 -7.68 17.39
CA THR A 213 0.74 -8.96 16.66
C THR A 213 0.96 -8.73 15.17
N LEU A 214 0.25 -7.78 14.57
CA LEU A 214 0.38 -7.44 13.14
C LEU A 214 1.74 -6.80 12.83
N ARG A 215 2.28 -5.98 13.74
CA ARG A 215 3.60 -5.35 13.59
C ARG A 215 4.70 -6.39 13.34
N ARG A 216 4.66 -7.54 14.02
CA ARG A 216 5.63 -8.64 13.81
C ARG A 216 5.59 -9.26 12.42
N LEU A 217 4.47 -9.13 11.71
CA LEU A 217 4.34 -9.63 10.34
C LEU A 217 4.91 -8.64 9.33
N VAL A 218 5.12 -7.38 9.74
CA VAL A 218 5.75 -6.36 8.90
C VAL A 218 7.26 -6.63 8.90
N PRO A 219 7.88 -6.82 7.74
CA PRO A 219 9.33 -6.98 7.66
C PRO A 219 10.04 -5.72 8.19
N HIS A 220 10.76 -5.85 9.30
CA HIS A 220 11.49 -4.74 9.91
C HIS A 220 12.83 -4.43 9.21
N ASP A 221 13.34 -5.36 8.40
CA ASP A 221 14.57 -5.18 7.62
C ASP A 221 14.44 -4.10 6.53
N VAL A 222 13.22 -3.70 6.18
CA VAL A 222 12.95 -2.62 5.22
C VAL A 222 13.06 -1.24 5.88
N ALA A 223 12.86 -1.14 7.20
CA ALA A 223 12.99 0.14 7.91
C ALA A 223 14.44 0.67 7.89
N GLY A 224 15.44 -0.22 7.79
CA GLY A 224 16.84 0.15 7.62
C GLY A 224 17.23 0.52 6.19
N SER A 225 16.46 0.11 5.17
CA SER A 225 16.73 0.42 3.76
C SER A 225 15.99 1.66 3.25
N VAL A 226 14.94 2.12 3.95
CA VAL A 226 14.19 3.34 3.61
C VAL A 226 14.99 4.62 3.95
N SER A 227 15.99 4.53 4.82
CA SER A 227 16.71 5.71 5.33
C SER A 227 18.08 5.96 4.70
N ASN A 228 18.23 5.77 3.39
CA ASN A 228 19.39 6.31 2.65
C ASN A 228 18.91 7.16 1.48
N TYR A 229 18.08 8.17 1.76
CA TYR A 229 17.91 9.25 0.79
C TYR A 229 19.28 9.86 0.53
N SER A 230 19.56 10.23 -0.72
CA SER A 230 20.73 11.07 -0.97
C SER A 230 20.53 12.38 -0.20
N PRO A 231 21.60 13.01 0.30
CA PRO A 231 21.51 14.28 1.04
C PRO A 231 20.80 15.39 0.23
N GLU A 232 20.81 15.28 -1.10
CA GLU A 232 20.09 16.16 -2.01
C GLU A 232 18.58 15.92 -1.97
N VAL A 233 18.15 14.66 -1.98
CA VAL A 233 16.73 14.28 -1.89
C VAL A 233 16.14 14.70 -0.55
N GLU A 234 16.86 14.51 0.55
CA GLU A 234 16.39 14.89 1.89
C GLU A 234 16.21 16.41 2.02
N ARG A 235 17.18 17.19 1.52
CA ARG A 235 17.11 18.66 1.52
C ARG A 235 15.93 19.19 0.70
N ASP A 236 15.69 18.58 -0.46
CA ASP A 236 14.75 19.10 -1.45
C ASP A 236 13.37 18.40 -1.41
N ALA A 237 13.15 17.48 -0.46
CA ALA A 237 11.96 16.63 -0.36
C ALA A 237 10.64 17.42 -0.31
N TYR A 238 10.64 18.59 0.33
CA TYR A 238 9.46 19.45 0.51
C TYR A 238 9.39 20.61 -0.48
N LEU A 239 10.32 20.69 -1.43
CA LEU A 239 10.29 21.74 -2.45
C LEU A 239 9.34 21.35 -3.58
N PRO A 240 8.49 22.29 -4.07
CA PRO A 240 7.63 22.01 -5.21
C PRO A 240 8.48 21.77 -6.47
N PRO A 241 7.97 21.01 -7.45
CA PRO A 241 8.70 20.69 -8.67
C PRO A 241 9.17 21.92 -9.43
N SER A 242 8.47 23.06 -9.32
CA SER A 242 8.90 24.33 -9.93
C SER A 242 10.23 24.88 -9.42
N VAL A 243 10.67 24.45 -8.23
CA VAL A 243 11.95 24.88 -7.63
C VAL A 243 13.03 23.83 -7.88
N LYS A 244 12.67 22.54 -7.89
CA LYS A 244 13.60 21.41 -8.04
C LYS A 244 13.86 21.01 -9.50
N SER A 245 12.92 21.24 -10.41
CA SER A 245 13.01 20.72 -11.78
C SER A 245 14.20 21.34 -12.52
N GLU A 246 15.17 20.50 -12.88
CA GLU A 246 16.26 20.89 -13.75
C GLU A 246 15.79 20.98 -15.21
N THR A 247 16.62 21.58 -16.07
CA THR A 247 16.34 21.61 -17.51
C THR A 247 16.34 20.18 -18.06
N PRO A 248 15.27 19.73 -18.76
CA PRO A 248 15.18 18.34 -19.22
C PRO A 248 16.28 18.03 -20.23
N LEU A 249 16.92 16.87 -20.05
CA LEU A 249 17.91 16.33 -20.98
C LEU A 249 17.23 15.91 -22.29
N LEU A 250 17.65 16.53 -23.40
CA LEU A 250 17.19 16.12 -24.73
C LEU A 250 17.95 14.87 -25.17
N TRP A 251 17.22 13.78 -25.35
CA TRP A 251 17.81 12.50 -25.74
C TRP A 251 17.44 12.16 -27.19
N ILE A 252 18.43 12.11 -28.08
CA ILE A 252 18.28 11.82 -29.51
C ILE A 252 18.92 10.46 -29.85
N PRO A 253 18.43 9.73 -30.86
CA PRO A 253 19.11 8.52 -31.33
C PRO A 253 20.36 8.89 -32.13
N ARG A 254 21.38 8.02 -32.10
CA ARG A 254 22.57 8.12 -32.93
C ARG A 254 22.27 7.70 -34.38
N ASP A 255 22.67 8.57 -35.32
CA ASP A 255 22.53 8.31 -36.75
C ASP A 255 23.85 7.82 -37.36
N GLU A 256 23.78 6.97 -38.39
CA GLU A 256 24.97 6.57 -39.15
C GLU A 256 25.62 7.74 -39.89
N MET A 257 24.81 8.70 -40.34
CA MET A 257 25.27 9.90 -41.07
C MET A 257 25.93 10.94 -40.15
N GLY A 258 25.97 10.72 -38.84
CA GLY A 258 26.62 11.61 -37.87
C GLY A 258 25.90 12.92 -37.59
N ILE A 259 24.65 13.08 -38.06
CA ILE A 259 23.81 14.27 -37.84
C ILE A 259 23.58 14.46 -36.34
N SER A 260 23.28 13.40 -35.59
CA SER A 260 23.18 13.43 -34.12
C SER A 260 24.38 14.12 -33.44
N LYS A 261 25.61 13.81 -33.85
CA LYS A 261 26.84 14.40 -33.28
C LYS A 261 26.97 15.88 -33.62
N GLN A 262 26.58 16.27 -34.82
CA GLN A 262 26.57 17.67 -35.24
C GLN A 262 25.54 18.48 -34.44
N GLU A 263 24.33 17.94 -34.28
CA GLU A 263 23.27 18.57 -33.48
C GLU A 263 23.67 18.70 -32.00
N ILE A 264 24.34 17.70 -31.44
CA ILE A 264 24.91 17.80 -30.09
C ILE A 264 25.93 18.94 -30.02
N ALA A 265 26.88 19.01 -30.96
CA ALA A 265 27.92 20.04 -30.95
C ALA A 265 27.36 21.48 -31.05
N HIS A 266 26.26 21.65 -31.79
CA HIS A 266 25.61 22.95 -31.96
C HIS A 266 24.73 23.32 -30.77
N THR A 267 23.95 22.36 -30.28
CA THR A 267 22.83 22.60 -29.35
C THR A 267 23.22 22.43 -27.88
N ALA A 268 24.30 21.69 -27.57
CA ALA A 268 24.79 21.46 -26.20
C ALA A 268 25.14 22.75 -25.42
N LYS A 269 25.29 23.89 -26.12
CA LYS A 269 25.52 25.19 -25.48
C LYS A 269 24.26 25.79 -24.83
N VAL A 270 23.08 25.37 -25.29
CA VAL A 270 21.79 25.95 -24.89
C VAL A 270 21.01 24.98 -24.00
N ILE A 271 20.95 23.70 -24.41
CA ILE A 271 20.25 22.65 -23.67
C ILE A 271 21.14 21.42 -23.54
N PRO A 272 21.06 20.69 -22.42
CA PRO A 272 21.73 19.40 -22.29
C PRO A 272 21.15 18.43 -23.33
N ILE A 273 22.01 17.86 -24.17
CA ILE A 273 21.64 16.93 -25.25
C ILE A 273 22.63 15.75 -25.31
N THR A 274 22.12 14.53 -25.51
CA THR A 274 22.94 13.31 -25.60
C THR A 274 22.40 12.33 -26.65
N ASP A 275 23.29 11.56 -27.30
CA ASP A 275 22.97 10.45 -28.20
C ASP A 275 23.29 9.07 -27.62
N GLU A 276 23.57 8.99 -26.32
CA GLU A 276 23.99 7.75 -25.68
C GLU A 276 22.84 6.74 -25.56
N GLY A 277 23.14 5.47 -25.84
CA GLY A 277 22.22 4.34 -25.62
C GLY A 277 21.16 4.09 -26.69
N ALA A 278 20.89 5.02 -27.62
CA ALA A 278 19.94 4.81 -28.73
C ALA A 278 20.61 4.99 -30.10
N ALA A 279 20.22 4.20 -31.10
CA ALA A 279 20.64 4.36 -32.50
C ALA A 279 19.49 4.11 -33.47
N LEU A 280 19.63 4.58 -34.71
CA LEU A 280 18.71 4.30 -35.81
C LEU A 280 19.18 3.13 -36.67
N ASP A 281 18.25 2.27 -37.09
CA ASP A 281 18.48 1.30 -38.16
C ASP A 281 18.42 1.96 -39.56
N GLU A 282 18.83 1.23 -40.61
CA GLU A 282 18.77 1.70 -42.00
C GLU A 282 17.36 2.05 -42.50
N LYS A 283 16.30 1.59 -41.80
CA LYS A 283 14.89 1.85 -42.10
C LYS A 283 14.33 3.02 -41.27
N GLY A 284 15.13 3.66 -40.43
CA GLY A 284 14.74 4.76 -39.54
C GLY A 284 14.05 4.33 -38.25
N ALA A 285 14.14 3.05 -37.84
CA ALA A 285 13.62 2.57 -36.57
C ALA A 285 14.65 2.75 -35.44
N VAL A 286 14.21 3.28 -34.29
CA VAL A 286 15.07 3.45 -33.10
C VAL A 286 15.23 2.12 -32.36
N TYR A 287 16.47 1.71 -32.08
CA TYR A 287 16.79 0.58 -31.22
C TYR A 287 17.75 0.97 -30.10
N TRP A 288 17.72 0.21 -29.01
CA TRP A 288 18.57 0.43 -27.83
C TRP A 288 19.90 -0.29 -28.02
N VAL A 289 21.00 0.47 -28.02
CA VAL A 289 22.35 -0.03 -28.32
C VAL A 289 22.96 -0.78 -27.12
N ALA A 290 22.48 -0.47 -25.92
CA ALA A 290 23.09 -0.97 -24.69
C ALA A 290 22.66 -2.40 -24.28
N GLU A 291 22.04 -3.18 -25.19
CA GLU A 291 21.86 -4.63 -24.99
C GLU A 291 23.19 -5.40 -24.82
N LYS A 292 24.34 -4.78 -25.16
CA LYS A 292 25.68 -5.40 -25.04
C LYS A 292 26.40 -5.18 -23.70
N GLU A 293 25.88 -4.31 -22.82
CA GLU A 293 26.45 -4.06 -21.49
C GLU A 293 25.37 -4.34 -20.43
N GLU A 294 25.52 -5.44 -19.69
CA GLU A 294 24.63 -5.78 -18.57
C GLU A 294 24.59 -4.62 -17.56
N GLY A 295 23.42 -3.97 -17.44
CA GLY A 295 23.18 -2.91 -16.46
C GLY A 295 23.25 -1.47 -16.97
N ALA A 296 23.40 -1.24 -18.28
CA ALA A 296 23.38 0.11 -18.83
C ALA A 296 22.01 0.80 -18.63
N ARG A 297 22.01 1.87 -17.83
CA ARG A 297 20.83 2.72 -17.57
C ARG A 297 20.73 3.82 -18.63
N PRO A 298 19.53 4.22 -19.04
CA PRO A 298 19.39 5.34 -19.96
C PRO A 298 19.82 6.66 -19.32
N PRO A 299 20.23 7.64 -20.14
CA PRO A 299 20.68 8.94 -19.64
C PRO A 299 19.61 9.72 -18.85
N ILE A 300 18.33 9.40 -19.10
CA ILE A 300 17.16 9.98 -18.43
C ILE A 300 16.64 9.11 -17.27
N TRP A 301 17.44 8.15 -16.80
CA TRP A 301 17.05 7.31 -15.66
C TRP A 301 17.17 8.09 -14.35
N GLU A 302 16.10 8.07 -13.56
CA GLU A 302 16.08 8.61 -12.21
C GLU A 302 15.78 7.48 -11.23
N GLU A 303 16.41 7.53 -10.05
CA GLU A 303 16.12 6.58 -8.99
C GLU A 303 14.72 6.83 -8.43
N LYS A 304 13.90 5.78 -8.37
CA LYS A 304 12.57 5.88 -7.79
C LYS A 304 12.69 6.14 -6.29
N THR A 305 12.28 7.33 -5.89
CA THR A 305 12.18 7.72 -4.48
C THR A 305 10.94 7.07 -3.89
N TYR A 306 11.13 6.16 -2.93
CA TYR A 306 10.03 5.61 -2.13
C TYR A 306 9.78 6.56 -0.96
N TYR A 307 8.53 6.98 -0.76
CA TYR A 307 8.10 7.85 0.34
C TYR A 307 7.34 7.05 1.39
#